data_AF-A0A0T2IHC8-F1
#
_entry.id   AF-A0A0T2IHC8-F1
#
_cell.length_a   1.000
_cell.length_b   1.000
_cell.length_c   1.000
_cell.angle_alpha   90.00
_cell.angle_beta   90.00
_cell.angle_gamma   90.00
#
_symmetry.space_group_name_H-M   'P 1'
#
loop_
_entity.id
_entity.type
_entity.pdbx_description
1 polymer ?
#
loop_
_entity_poly.entity_id
_entity_poly.type
_entity_poly.pdbx_seq_one_letter_code
_entity_poly.pdbx_strand_id
1 'polypeptide(L)'
;MSLMHFLRKQPEEPAPVERHELRQYRYLLRTAPPEALDALHLDALLVLDPAVRAIILRTAQERLQTGRDLTVDDIHRLARLMTVAEIRTPGVLVSGLVDIAHERLARAVLRQAAQTDLLDGYDTWDGMDPDLATSARRLSPPPEQLRRGA
;
A
#
# COMPACT_ATOMS: atom_id res chain seq x y z
N MET A 1 -32.38 -12.80 -47.14
CA MET A 1 -31.27 -12.02 -46.56
C MET A 1 -31.82 -11.09 -45.50
N SER A 2 -31.34 -11.21 -44.26
CA SER A 2 -31.07 -10.11 -43.32
C SER A 2 -31.11 -10.66 -41.90
N LEU A 3 -29.98 -11.23 -41.49
CA LEU A 3 -29.69 -11.64 -40.12
C LEU A 3 -29.36 -10.35 -39.35
N MET A 4 -30.39 -9.68 -38.83
CA MET A 4 -30.19 -8.48 -38.01
C MET A 4 -29.50 -8.89 -36.71
N HIS A 5 -28.28 -8.37 -36.61
CA HIS A 5 -27.26 -8.65 -35.62
C HIS A 5 -27.78 -8.38 -34.21
N PHE A 6 -27.67 -9.39 -33.35
CA PHE A 6 -27.82 -9.29 -31.90
C PHE A 6 -26.98 -8.10 -31.37
N LEU A 7 -27.63 -6.98 -31.03
CA LEU A 7 -27.08 -6.06 -30.04
C LEU A 7 -27.28 -6.70 -28.66
N ARG A 8 -26.54 -7.78 -28.41
CA ARG A 8 -26.30 -8.26 -27.05
C ARG A 8 -25.62 -7.10 -26.35
N LYS A 9 -26.34 -6.42 -25.42
CA LYS A 9 -25.69 -5.61 -24.40
C LYS A 9 -24.56 -6.47 -23.85
N GLN A 10 -23.32 -6.07 -24.10
CA GLN A 10 -22.17 -6.70 -23.46
C GLN A 10 -22.48 -6.60 -21.96
N PRO A 11 -22.59 -7.72 -21.21
CA PRO A 11 -22.59 -7.60 -19.76
C PRO A 11 -21.31 -6.84 -19.42
N GLU A 12 -21.42 -5.73 -18.70
CA GLU A 12 -20.22 -5.11 -18.14
C GLU A 12 -19.54 -6.20 -17.32
N GLU A 13 -18.40 -6.67 -17.81
CA GLU A 13 -17.57 -7.57 -17.02
C GLU A 13 -17.29 -6.81 -15.72
N PRO A 14 -17.68 -7.37 -14.56
CA PRO A 14 -17.37 -6.71 -13.29
C PRO A 14 -15.88 -6.45 -13.30
N ALA A 15 -15.48 -5.19 -13.04
CA ALA A 15 -14.09 -4.82 -12.96
C ALA A 15 -13.35 -5.89 -12.13
N PRO A 16 -12.17 -6.36 -12.57
CA PRO A 16 -11.48 -7.45 -11.90
C PRO A 16 -11.39 -7.14 -10.41
N VAL A 17 -11.99 -8.01 -9.60
CA VAL A 17 -12.03 -7.86 -8.16
C VAL A 17 -10.58 -7.83 -7.66
N GLU A 18 -10.20 -6.75 -6.97
CA GLU A 18 -8.89 -6.62 -6.34
C GLU A 18 -8.60 -7.88 -5.51
N ARG A 19 -7.43 -8.49 -5.71
CA ARG A 19 -7.04 -9.69 -4.94
C ARG A 19 -7.06 -9.36 -3.45
N HIS A 20 -7.58 -10.28 -2.63
CA HIS A 20 -7.81 -10.04 -1.21
C HIS A 20 -6.55 -9.59 -0.45
N GLU A 21 -5.40 -10.21 -0.74
CA GLU A 21 -4.12 -9.90 -0.11
C GLU A 21 -3.63 -8.50 -0.50
N LEU A 22 -3.84 -8.10 -1.75
CA LEU A 22 -3.47 -6.75 -2.19
C LEU A 22 -4.35 -5.69 -1.50
N ARG A 23 -5.63 -5.99 -1.32
CA ARG A 23 -6.56 -5.14 -0.58
C ARG A 23 -6.18 -5.03 0.90
N GLN A 24 -5.86 -6.13 1.58
CA GLN A 24 -5.41 -6.13 2.98
C GLN A 24 -4.09 -5.39 3.15
N TYR A 25 -3.15 -5.57 2.22
CA TYR A 25 -1.88 -4.86 2.27
C TYR A 25 -2.08 -3.35 2.06
N ARG A 26 -2.96 -2.97 1.11
CA ARG A 26 -3.35 -1.59 0.88
C ARG A 26 -4.01 -0.94 2.11
N TYR A 27 -4.79 -1.71 2.87
CA TYR A 27 -5.30 -1.27 4.18
C TYR A 27 -4.15 -0.99 5.16
N LEU A 28 -3.23 -1.95 5.36
CA LEU A 28 -2.09 -1.79 6.25
C LEU A 28 -1.23 -0.58 5.92
N LEU A 29 -0.97 -0.31 4.63
CA LEU A 29 -0.22 0.87 4.20
C LEU A 29 -0.85 2.19 4.64
N ARG A 30 -2.15 2.21 4.98
CA ARG A 30 -2.90 3.41 5.36
C ARG A 30 -3.15 3.54 6.86
N THR A 31 -3.19 2.43 7.56
CA THR A 31 -3.64 2.38 8.96
C THR A 31 -2.52 2.01 9.92
N ALA A 32 -1.50 1.27 9.46
CA ALA A 32 -0.40 0.85 10.32
C ALA A 32 0.46 2.06 10.74
N PRO A 33 0.89 2.12 12.01
CA PRO A 33 1.91 3.07 12.45
C PRO A 33 3.20 2.92 11.63
N PRO A 34 3.92 4.02 11.35
CA PRO A 34 5.18 3.99 10.60
C PRO A 34 6.19 2.96 11.11
N GLU A 35 6.38 2.88 12.43
CA GLU A 35 7.35 1.98 13.06
C GLU A 35 6.94 0.51 12.90
N ALA A 36 5.64 0.23 12.97
CA ALA A 36 5.10 -1.11 12.77
C ALA A 36 5.24 -1.54 11.30
N LEU A 37 4.93 -0.63 10.36
CA LEU A 37 5.09 -0.90 8.94
C LEU A 37 6.56 -1.13 8.54
N ASP A 38 7.49 -0.40 9.15
CA ASP A 38 8.94 -0.60 9.00
C ASP A 38 9.37 -2.01 9.43
N ALA A 39 8.94 -2.43 10.62
CA ALA A 39 9.22 -3.77 11.14
C ALA A 39 8.63 -4.86 10.23
N LEU A 40 7.38 -4.70 9.78
CA LEU A 40 6.74 -5.62 8.85
C LEU A 40 7.48 -5.73 7.52
N HIS A 41 7.93 -4.61 6.94
CA HIS A 41 8.73 -4.62 5.71
C HIS A 41 10.09 -5.31 5.92
N LEU A 42 10.75 -5.04 7.04
CA LEU A 42 12.01 -5.69 7.40
C LEU A 42 11.85 -7.21 7.48
N ASP A 43 10.89 -7.68 8.28
CA ASP A 43 10.63 -9.11 8.46
C ASP A 43 10.20 -9.79 7.16
N ALA A 44 9.40 -9.10 6.34
CA ALA A 44 9.02 -9.59 5.02
C ALA A 44 10.25 -9.75 4.11
N LEU A 45 11.13 -8.75 4.04
CA LEU A 45 12.31 -8.79 3.18
C LEU A 45 13.30 -9.89 3.61
N LEU A 46 13.43 -10.16 4.91
CA LEU A 46 14.30 -11.23 5.43
C LEU A 46 13.91 -12.62 4.91
N VAL A 47 12.62 -12.88 4.70
CA VAL A 47 12.12 -14.18 4.20
C VAL A 47 11.88 -14.23 2.70
N LEU A 48 11.98 -13.09 2.01
CA LEU A 48 11.81 -13.02 0.56
C LEU A 48 13.06 -13.55 -0.17
N ASP A 49 12.81 -14.15 -1.33
CA ASP A 49 13.87 -14.57 -2.24
C ASP A 49 14.69 -13.35 -2.73
N PRO A 50 16.04 -13.46 -2.84
CA PRO A 50 16.87 -12.36 -3.32
C PRO A 50 16.45 -11.76 -4.67
N ALA A 51 15.90 -12.57 -5.59
CA ALA A 51 15.40 -12.07 -6.87
C ALA A 51 14.17 -11.17 -6.70
N VAL A 52 13.30 -11.44 -5.72
CA VAL A 52 12.17 -10.56 -5.40
C VAL A 52 12.67 -9.28 -4.74
N ARG A 53 13.63 -9.38 -3.81
CA ARG A 53 14.26 -8.19 -3.21
C ARG A 53 14.91 -7.30 -4.27
N ALA A 54 15.55 -7.89 -5.28
CA ALA A 54 16.17 -7.14 -6.37
C ALA A 54 15.13 -6.36 -7.20
N ILE A 55 13.95 -6.96 -7.45
CA ILE A 55 12.84 -6.27 -8.11
C ILE A 55 12.36 -5.10 -7.25
N ILE A 56 12.14 -5.33 -5.96
CA ILE A 56 11.69 -4.28 -5.02
C ILE A 56 12.69 -3.12 -4.96
N LEU A 57 13.98 -3.42 -4.79
CA LEU A 57 15.05 -2.43 -4.76
C LEU A 57 15.09 -1.60 -6.05
N ARG A 58 15.06 -2.27 -7.21
CA ARG A 58 15.06 -1.61 -8.51
C ARG A 58 13.86 -0.67 -8.64
N THR A 59 12.66 -1.15 -8.34
CA THR A 59 11.44 -0.33 -8.38
C THR A 59 11.53 0.86 -7.43
N ALA A 60 12.06 0.66 -6.21
CA ALA A 60 12.26 1.75 -5.25
C ALA A 60 13.22 2.82 -5.78
N GLN A 61 14.37 2.41 -6.33
CA GLN A 61 15.34 3.34 -6.91
C GLN A 61 14.76 4.11 -8.11
N GLU A 62 13.98 3.44 -8.97
CA GLU A 62 13.33 4.05 -10.14
C GLU A 62 12.24 5.04 -9.75
N ARG A 63 11.37 4.69 -8.78
CA ARG A 63 10.24 5.53 -8.37
C ARG A 63 10.65 6.69 -7.48
N LEU A 64 11.63 6.50 -6.61
CA LEU A 64 11.99 7.47 -5.57
C LEU A 64 13.20 8.33 -5.94
N GLN A 65 14.00 7.90 -6.91
CA GLN A 65 15.24 8.55 -7.33
C GLN A 65 16.28 8.68 -6.18
N THR A 66 16.11 7.88 -5.12
CA THR A 66 16.97 7.82 -3.92
C THR A 66 17.40 6.38 -3.64
N GLY A 67 18.39 6.19 -2.76
CA GLY A 67 18.87 4.85 -2.39
C GLY A 67 19.67 4.15 -3.51
N ARG A 68 20.29 4.92 -4.40
CA ARG A 68 21.13 4.40 -5.51
C ARG A 68 22.37 3.65 -5.01
N ASP A 69 22.78 3.91 -3.78
CA ASP A 69 23.89 3.25 -3.09
C ASP A 69 23.47 1.92 -2.43
N LEU A 70 22.16 1.64 -2.33
CA LEU A 70 21.67 0.41 -1.72
C LEU A 70 21.86 -0.79 -2.64
N THR A 71 22.18 -1.91 -2.02
CA THR A 71 22.23 -3.24 -2.59
C THR A 71 21.05 -4.09 -2.11
N VAL A 72 20.86 -5.25 -2.72
CA VAL A 72 19.77 -6.18 -2.39
C VAL A 72 19.87 -6.76 -0.97
N ASP A 73 21.05 -6.67 -0.36
CA ASP A 73 21.35 -7.20 0.97
C ASP A 73 21.32 -6.11 2.07
N ASP A 74 21.15 -4.84 1.70
CA ASP A 74 20.93 -3.72 2.63
C ASP A 74 19.49 -3.73 3.19
N ILE A 75 19.03 -4.89 3.70
CA ILE A 75 17.63 -5.18 4.01
C ILE A 75 17.00 -4.14 4.94
N HIS A 76 17.69 -3.74 6.01
CA HIS A 76 17.20 -2.71 6.93
C HIS A 76 17.00 -1.35 6.25
N ARG A 77 17.96 -0.93 5.42
CA ARG A 77 17.88 0.36 4.72
C ARG A 77 16.82 0.33 3.63
N LEU A 78 16.64 -0.83 2.97
CA LEU A 78 15.57 -1.05 2.00
C LEU A 78 14.19 -0.98 2.67
N ALA A 79 13.97 -1.68 3.77
CA ALA A 79 12.73 -1.60 4.54
C ALA A 79 12.38 -0.15 4.90
N ARG A 80 13.37 0.59 5.43
CA ARG A 80 13.21 2.00 5.77
C ARG A 80 12.84 2.87 4.57
N LEU A 81 13.52 2.66 3.43
CA LEU A 81 13.24 3.37 2.19
C LEU A 81 11.80 3.12 1.72
N MET A 82 11.35 1.87 1.74
CA MET A 82 9.99 1.48 1.38
C MET A 82 8.95 2.16 2.28
N THR A 83 9.14 2.09 3.59
CA THR A 83 8.22 2.67 4.58
C THR A 83 8.11 4.19 4.43
N VAL A 84 9.23 4.89 4.30
CA VAL A 84 9.23 6.35 4.11
C VAL A 84 8.53 6.74 2.81
N ALA A 85 8.73 5.96 1.74
CA ALA A 85 8.07 6.19 0.47
C ALA A 85 6.54 6.04 0.57
N GLU A 86 6.08 4.95 1.17
CA GLU A 86 4.66 4.62 1.30
C GLU A 86 3.93 5.56 2.26
N ILE A 87 4.58 6.04 3.32
CA ILE A 87 4.01 7.08 4.20
C ILE A 87 3.85 8.41 3.45
N ARG A 88 4.87 8.81 2.67
CA ARG A 88 4.84 10.09 1.95
C ARG A 88 3.85 10.08 0.81
N THR A 89 3.75 8.97 0.10
CA THR A 89 2.87 8.81 -1.06
C THR A 89 2.36 7.37 -1.07
N PRO A 90 1.24 7.10 -0.39
CA PRO A 90 0.69 5.76 -0.33
C PRO A 90 0.46 5.18 -1.72
N GLY A 91 0.94 3.96 -1.94
CA GLY A 91 0.91 3.25 -3.21
C GLY A 91 2.12 3.48 -4.13
N VAL A 92 3.02 4.42 -3.83
CA VAL A 92 4.04 4.87 -4.81
C VAL A 92 5.03 3.78 -5.21
N LEU A 93 5.41 2.90 -4.28
CA LEU A 93 6.30 1.79 -4.57
C LEU A 93 5.49 0.60 -5.08
N VAL A 94 4.43 0.22 -4.37
CA VAL A 94 3.68 -1.01 -4.69
C VAL A 94 2.95 -0.97 -6.04
N SER A 95 2.51 0.21 -6.49
CA SER A 95 1.95 0.37 -7.85
C SER A 95 2.98 0.24 -8.97
N GLY A 96 4.28 0.34 -8.63
CA GLY A 96 5.38 0.16 -9.56
C GLY A 96 5.92 -1.26 -9.62
N LEU A 97 5.50 -2.14 -8.70
CA LEU A 97 5.91 -3.53 -8.68
C LEU A 97 5.14 -4.34 -9.73
N VAL A 98 5.84 -5.30 -10.35
CA VAL A 98 5.18 -6.32 -11.17
C VAL A 98 4.26 -7.18 -10.28
N ASP A 99 3.12 -7.64 -10.81
CA ASP A 99 2.07 -8.37 -10.08
C ASP A 99 2.63 -9.44 -9.13
N ILE A 100 3.53 -10.30 -9.63
CA ILE A 100 4.09 -11.39 -8.83
C ILE A 100 4.98 -10.90 -7.67
N ALA A 101 5.71 -9.80 -7.84
CA ALA A 101 6.57 -9.24 -6.79
C ALA A 101 5.72 -8.52 -5.74
N HIS A 102 4.69 -7.78 -6.18
CA HIS A 102 3.72 -7.14 -5.29
C HIS A 102 3.00 -8.20 -4.44
N GLU A 103 2.51 -9.26 -5.06
CA GLU A 103 1.82 -10.34 -4.36
C GLU A 103 2.75 -11.07 -3.37
N ARG A 104 4.01 -11.36 -3.74
CA ARG A 104 4.97 -11.99 -2.83
C ARG A 104 5.29 -11.09 -1.64
N LEU A 105 5.45 -9.78 -1.85
CA LEU A 105 5.66 -8.81 -0.78
C LEU A 105 4.43 -8.71 0.14
N ALA A 106 3.24 -8.50 -0.44
CA ALA A 106 1.98 -8.39 0.30
C ALA A 106 1.75 -9.62 1.19
N ARG A 107 1.89 -10.84 0.64
CA ARG A 107 1.76 -12.08 1.42
C ARG A 107 2.80 -12.19 2.54
N ALA A 108 4.04 -11.75 2.31
CA ALA A 108 5.08 -11.80 3.32
C ALA A 108 4.80 -10.84 4.49
N VAL A 109 4.39 -9.60 4.17
CA VAL A 109 3.96 -8.60 5.17
C VAL A 109 2.74 -9.08 5.94
N LEU A 110 1.71 -9.58 5.24
CA LEU A 110 0.46 -10.00 5.87
C LEU A 110 0.62 -11.20 6.80
N ARG A 111 1.54 -12.14 6.51
CA ARG A 111 1.84 -13.25 7.44
C ARG A 111 2.35 -12.76 8.79
N GLN A 112 3.10 -11.66 8.83
CA GLN A 112 3.57 -11.08 10.07
C GLN A 112 2.51 -10.19 10.72
N ALA A 113 1.80 -9.38 9.92
CA ALA A 113 0.72 -8.54 10.42
C ALA A 113 -0.42 -9.34 11.05
N ALA A 114 -0.73 -10.54 10.54
CA ALA A 114 -1.74 -11.44 11.10
C ALA A 114 -1.39 -11.99 12.50
N GLN A 115 -0.15 -11.81 12.98
CA GLN A 115 0.27 -12.13 14.35
C GLN A 115 0.12 -10.94 15.31
N THR A 116 -0.49 -9.85 14.84
CA THR A 116 -0.68 -8.58 15.56
C THR A 116 -2.10 -8.08 15.35
N ASP A 117 -2.47 -7.01 16.05
CA ASP A 117 -3.79 -6.37 15.92
C ASP A 117 -3.84 -5.31 14.79
N LEU A 118 -2.83 -5.26 13.90
CA LEU A 118 -2.73 -4.23 12.86
C LEU A 118 -3.80 -4.33 11.76
N LEU A 119 -4.48 -5.47 11.65
CA LEU A 119 -5.59 -5.68 10.72
C LEU A 119 -6.96 -5.42 11.34
N ASP A 120 -7.01 -5.02 12.61
CA ASP A 120 -8.27 -4.73 13.30
C ASP A 120 -9.04 -3.61 12.59
N GLY A 121 -10.31 -3.87 12.30
CA GLY A 121 -11.18 -2.95 11.57
C GLY A 121 -11.16 -3.11 10.05
N TYR A 122 -10.29 -3.96 9.48
CA TYR A 122 -10.29 -4.28 8.05
C TYR A 122 -11.65 -4.78 7.56
N ASP A 123 -12.34 -5.63 8.33
CA ASP A 123 -13.65 -6.19 7.96
C ASP A 123 -14.74 -5.12 7.79
N THR A 124 -14.55 -3.95 8.41
CA THR A 124 -15.47 -2.81 8.31
C THR A 124 -15.01 -1.76 7.30
N TRP A 125 -13.84 -1.95 6.69
CA TRP A 125 -13.28 -1.01 5.73
C TRP A 125 -13.95 -1.15 4.36
N ASP A 126 -14.60 -0.07 3.92
CA ASP A 126 -15.28 0.04 2.64
C ASP A 126 -14.34 -0.09 1.41
N GLY A 127 -13.03 0.01 1.62
CA GLY A 127 -12.02 -0.08 0.56
C GLY A 127 -11.70 1.24 -0.11
N MET A 128 -12.32 2.33 0.35
CA MET A 128 -12.07 3.67 -0.14
C MET A 128 -10.86 4.26 0.57
N ASP A 129 -9.97 4.84 -0.23
CA ASP A 129 -8.82 5.58 0.26
C ASP A 129 -9.35 6.87 0.93
N PRO A 130 -8.97 7.19 2.17
CA PRO A 130 -9.35 8.48 2.74
C PRO A 130 -8.72 9.58 1.88
N ASP A 131 -9.56 10.47 1.36
CA ASP A 131 -9.11 11.62 0.56
C ASP A 131 -8.04 12.40 1.36
N LEU A 132 -6.85 12.58 0.81
CA LEU A 132 -5.73 13.27 1.47
C LEU A 132 -6.14 14.69 1.90
N ALA A 133 -7.09 15.32 1.17
CA ALA A 133 -7.67 16.62 1.53
C ALA A 133 -8.56 16.56 2.80
N THR A 134 -9.17 15.41 3.09
CA THR A 134 -9.98 15.15 4.28
C THR A 134 -9.11 14.76 5.48
N SER A 135 -8.04 14.00 5.27
CA SER A 135 -7.08 13.62 6.31
C SER A 135 -6.31 14.83 6.87
N ALA A 136 -5.89 15.76 6.00
CA ALA A 136 -5.25 17.00 6.42
C ALA A 136 -6.19 17.92 7.23
N ARG A 137 -7.50 17.87 6.98
CA ARG A 137 -8.51 18.70 7.64
C ARG A 137 -8.87 18.20 9.05
N ARG A 138 -8.72 16.90 9.34
CA ARG A 138 -8.93 16.32 10.69
C ARG A 138 -7.77 16.55 11.66
N LEU A 139 -6.56 16.82 11.14
CA LEU A 139 -5.36 17.10 11.95
C LEU A 139 -5.22 18.58 12.33
N SER A 140 -6.10 19.46 11.83
CA SER A 140 -6.21 20.83 12.34
C SER A 140 -7.13 20.85 13.55
N PRO A 141 -6.68 21.30 14.73
CA PRO A 141 -7.63 21.58 15.81
C PRO A 141 -8.65 22.62 15.30
N PRO A 142 -9.92 22.54 15.73
CA PRO A 142 -10.88 23.60 15.42
C PRO A 142 -10.28 24.93 15.88
N PRO A 143 -10.45 26.04 15.13
CA PRO A 143 -10.01 27.34 15.60
C PRO A 143 -10.67 27.56 16.96
N GLU A 144 -9.82 27.56 17.99
CA GLU A 144 -10.16 27.82 19.38
C GLU A 144 -11.01 29.09 19.39
N GLN A 145 -12.15 28.99 20.09
CA GLN A 145 -13.15 30.03 20.24
C GLN A 145 -12.48 31.33 20.72
N LEU A 146 -12.01 32.13 19.77
CA LEU A 146 -11.52 33.47 20.01
C LEU A 146 -12.74 34.31 20.38
N ARG A 147 -12.93 34.40 21.70
CA ARG A 147 -13.53 35.51 22.43
C ARG A 147 -14.99 35.79 22.12
N ARG A 148 -15.83 35.46 23.10
CA ARG A 148 -16.78 36.45 23.63
C ARG A 148 -16.96 36.21 25.13
N GLY A 149 -15.93 36.62 25.88
CA GLY A 149 -16.13 37.30 27.14
C GLY A 149 -16.16 38.80 26.84
N ALA A 150 -17.36 39.38 26.89
CA ALA A 150 -17.64 40.80 27.09
C ALA A 150 -19.14 40.92 27.37
#